data_AF-A0AAJ2LSR3-F1
#
_entry.id   AF-A0AAJ2LSR3-F1
#
_cell.length_a   1.000
_cell.length_b   1.000
_cell.length_c   1.000
_cell.angle_alpha   90.00
_cell.angle_beta   90.00
_cell.angle_gamma   90.00
#
_symmetry.space_group_name_H-M   'P 1'
#
loop_
_entity.id
_entity.type
_entity.pdbx_description
1 polymer ?
#
loop_
_entity_poly.entity_id
_entity_poly.type
_entity_poly.pdbx_seq_one_letter_code
_entity_poly.pdbx_strand_id
1 'polypeptide(L)'
;IGSFIREFLPREELLAYLEAIVRVYNLHGRRDNKFKARIKILVRALTPEVFAQMVEAEFTQIRGMRTADAELLARMDAVFTAPNYAQLDNADLSEQFKADPAFANW
;
A
#
# COMPACT_ATOMS: atom_id res chain seq x y z
N ILE A 1 13.26 -1.85 0.81
CA ILE A 1 12.41 -0.65 0.72
C ILE A 1 11.72 -0.69 -0.66
N GLY A 2 10.46 -0.27 -0.74
CA GLY A 2 9.65 -0.29 -1.97
C GLY A 2 10.02 0.80 -2.97
N SER A 3 9.32 0.84 -4.11
CA SER A 3 9.44 1.89 -5.13
C SER A 3 8.09 2.60 -5.28
N PHE A 4 8.11 3.93 -5.44
CA PHE A 4 6.90 4.69 -5.74
C PHE A 4 6.46 4.43 -7.17
N ILE A 5 5.21 4.00 -7.34
CA ILE A 5 4.57 3.81 -8.66
C ILE A 5 3.68 5.01 -8.98
N ARG A 6 3.02 5.57 -7.97
CA ARG A 6 2.20 6.77 -8.04
C ARG A 6 2.24 7.48 -6.70
N GLU A 7 2.47 8.79 -6.72
CA GLU A 7 2.60 9.58 -5.48
C GLU A 7 1.25 9.84 -4.82
N PHE A 8 0.20 10.06 -5.61
CA PHE A 8 -1.13 10.36 -5.10
C PHE A 8 -2.23 9.72 -5.95
N LEU A 9 -3.23 9.17 -5.28
CA LEU A 9 -4.43 8.60 -5.90
C LEU A 9 -5.65 8.97 -5.04
N PRO A 10 -6.72 9.54 -5.64
CA PRO A 10 -7.98 9.75 -4.94
C PRO A 10 -8.53 8.44 -4.35
N ARG A 11 -9.12 8.50 -3.15
CA ARG A 11 -9.58 7.29 -2.45
C ARG A 11 -10.65 6.54 -3.24
N GLU A 12 -11.46 7.25 -4.02
CA GLU A 12 -12.53 6.68 -4.85
C GLU A 12 -11.97 5.77 -5.95
N GLU A 13 -10.76 6.05 -6.42
CA GLU A 13 -10.10 5.35 -7.53
C GLU A 13 -9.22 4.18 -7.07
N LEU A 14 -9.06 4.00 -5.75
CA LEU A 14 -8.17 3.01 -5.16
C LEU A 14 -8.43 1.60 -5.68
N LEU A 15 -9.69 1.17 -5.74
CA LEU A 15 -10.05 -0.18 -6.19
C LEU A 15 -9.72 -0.40 -7.66
N ALA A 16 -10.01 0.57 -8.51
CA ALA A 16 -9.67 0.50 -9.93
C ALA A 16 -8.15 0.45 -10.13
N TYR A 17 -7.38 1.24 -9.37
CA TYR A 17 -5.93 1.26 -9.48
C TYR A 17 -5.27 -0.04 -8.99
N LEU A 18 -5.76 -0.60 -7.88
CA LEU A 18 -5.30 -1.91 -7.39
C LEU A 18 -5.58 -3.01 -8.40
N GLU A 19 -6.73 -2.98 -9.08
CA GLU A 19 -7.03 -3.93 -10.14
C GLU A 19 -6.05 -3.79 -11.32
N ALA A 20 -5.74 -2.56 -11.74
CA ALA A 20 -4.74 -2.32 -12.79
C ALA A 20 -3.38 -2.94 -12.42
N ILE A 21 -2.92 -2.73 -11.18
CA ILE A 21 -1.68 -3.35 -10.66
C ILE A 21 -1.74 -4.88 -10.75
N VAL A 22 -2.86 -5.48 -10.32
CA VAL A 22 -3.03 -6.94 -10.35
C VAL A 22 -3.10 -7.47 -11.78
N ARG A 23 -3.71 -6.74 -12.72
CA ARG A 23 -3.74 -7.10 -14.16
C ARG A 23 -2.34 -7.13 -14.75
N VAL A 24 -1.56 -6.06 -14.57
CA VAL A 24 -0.15 -6.00 -15.03
C VAL A 24 0.68 -7.12 -14.39
N TYR A 25 0.52 -7.34 -13.08
CA TYR A 25 1.22 -8.42 -12.39
C TYR A 25 0.82 -9.81 -12.89
N ASN A 26 -0.45 -10.05 -13.18
CA ASN A 26 -0.92 -11.34 -13.70
C ASN A 26 -0.41 -11.60 -15.11
N LEU A 27 -0.30 -10.56 -15.95
CA LEU A 27 0.16 -10.66 -17.32
C LEU A 27 1.68 -10.90 -17.41
N HIS A 28 2.48 -10.21 -16.59
CA HIS A 28 3.94 -10.25 -16.66
C HIS A 28 4.60 -11.07 -15.54
N GLY A 29 3.80 -11.59 -14.60
CA GLY A 29 4.27 -12.35 -13.46
C GLY A 29 4.89 -13.70 -13.87
N ARG A 30 6.08 -13.98 -13.35
CA ARG A 30 6.75 -15.27 -13.58
C ARG A 30 6.04 -16.39 -12.83
N ARG A 31 5.70 -17.47 -13.54
CA ARG A 31 5.11 -18.69 -12.96
C ARG A 31 6.04 -19.90 -12.98
N ASP A 32 7.16 -19.79 -13.68
CA ASP A 32 8.13 -20.87 -13.87
C ASP A 32 8.96 -21.16 -12.60
N ASN A 33 9.23 -20.14 -11.79
CA ASN A 33 10.03 -20.29 -10.58
C ASN A 33 9.39 -19.55 -9.40
N LYS A 34 8.93 -20.32 -8.40
CA LYS A 34 8.29 -19.78 -7.18
C LYS A 34 9.15 -18.74 -6.43
N PHE A 35 10.48 -18.85 -6.50
CA PHE A 35 11.39 -17.92 -5.84
C PHE A 35 11.53 -16.58 -6.58
N LYS A 36 11.21 -16.55 -7.88
CA LYS A 36 11.21 -15.35 -8.74
C LYS A 36 9.81 -14.81 -9.05
N ALA A 37 8.76 -15.44 -8.53
CA ALA A 37 7.37 -15.10 -8.83
C ALA A 37 6.86 -13.81 -8.16
N ARG A 38 7.56 -13.25 -7.18
CA ARG A 38 7.06 -12.09 -6.40
C ARG A 38 7.05 -10.80 -7.22
N ILE A 39 6.02 -9.96 -7.04
CA ILE A 39 5.87 -8.66 -7.73
C ILE A 39 7.09 -7.75 -7.64
N LYS A 40 7.80 -7.73 -6.50
CA LYS A 40 9.04 -6.93 -6.35
C LYS A 40 10.15 -7.32 -7.35
N ILE A 41 10.16 -8.58 -7.80
CA ILE A 41 11.12 -9.08 -8.79
C ILE A 41 10.71 -8.61 -10.18
N LEU A 42 9.40 -8.63 -10.47
CA LEU A 42 8.84 -8.07 -11.70
C LEU A 42 9.14 -6.57 -11.83
N VAL A 43 8.85 -5.79 -10.79
CA VAL A 43 9.09 -4.33 -10.78
C VAL A 43 10.58 -4.02 -10.99
N ARG A 44 11.48 -4.80 -10.40
CA ARG A 44 12.93 -4.63 -10.64
C ARG A 44 13.35 -5.01 -12.07
N ALA A 45 12.73 -6.02 -12.66
CA ALA A 45 13.04 -6.47 -14.01
C ALA A 45 12.54 -5.50 -15.08
N LEU A 46 11.38 -4.87 -14.87
CA LEU A 46 10.80 -3.86 -15.77
C LEU A 46 11.30 -2.45 -15.51
N THR A 47 11.84 -2.18 -14.31
CA THR A 47 11.98 -0.87 -13.66
C THR A 47 10.65 -0.29 -13.14
N PRO A 48 10.68 0.49 -12.05
CA PRO A 48 9.48 1.12 -11.49
C PRO A 48 8.73 2.00 -12.49
N GLU A 49 9.46 2.72 -13.35
CA GLU A 49 8.91 3.67 -14.30
C GLU A 49 8.10 2.97 -15.40
N VAL A 50 8.64 1.88 -15.96
CA VAL A 50 7.93 1.09 -16.97
C VAL A 50 6.74 0.39 -16.34
N PHE A 51 6.91 -0.19 -15.15
CA PHE A 51 5.78 -0.80 -14.43
C PHE A 51 4.66 0.22 -14.18
N ALA A 52 5.00 1.45 -13.78
CA ALA A 52 4.04 2.53 -13.60
C ALA A 52 3.30 2.86 -14.91
N GLN A 53 4.01 3.01 -16.03
CA GLN A 53 3.37 3.28 -17.33
C GLN A 53 2.36 2.19 -17.73
N MET A 54 2.70 0.92 -17.50
CA MET A 54 1.81 -0.20 -17.79
C MET A 54 0.56 -0.18 -16.88
N VAL A 55 0.75 0.14 -15.59
CA VAL A 55 -0.37 0.28 -14.64
C VAL A 55 -1.27 1.46 -15.04
N GLU A 56 -0.71 2.60 -15.43
CA GLU A 56 -1.50 3.76 -15.88
C GLU A 56 -2.29 3.48 -17.17
N ALA A 57 -1.71 2.71 -18.09
CA ALA A 57 -2.38 2.29 -19.31
C ALA A 57 -3.60 1.40 -18.99
N GLU A 58 -3.42 0.37 -18.14
CA GLU A 58 -4.52 -0.49 -17.68
C GLU A 58 -5.56 0.31 -16.89
N PHE A 59 -5.10 1.18 -15.97
CA PHE A 59 -5.97 2.03 -15.15
C PHE A 59 -6.87 2.90 -16.01
N THR A 60 -6.34 3.53 -17.06
CA THR A 60 -7.12 4.38 -17.96
C THR A 60 -8.28 3.62 -18.62
N GLN A 61 -8.11 2.33 -18.93
CA GLN A 61 -9.16 1.50 -19.54
C GLN A 61 -10.27 1.12 -18.56
N ILE A 62 -9.93 0.92 -17.29
CA ILE A 62 -10.87 0.43 -16.26
C ILE A 62 -11.36 1.53 -15.31
N ARG A 63 -10.83 2.75 -15.44
CA ARG A 63 -11.24 3.92 -14.65
C ARG A 63 -12.73 4.17 -14.82
N GLY A 64 -13.43 4.47 -13.73
CA GLY A 64 -14.88 4.67 -13.73
C GLY A 64 -15.70 3.38 -13.62
N MET A 65 -15.17 2.21 -14.03
CA MET A 65 -15.90 0.93 -13.89
C MET A 65 -15.92 0.43 -12.45
N ARG A 66 -14.90 0.79 -11.65
CA ARG A 66 -14.73 0.35 -10.26
C ARG A 66 -14.42 1.49 -9.30
N THR A 67 -14.91 2.68 -9.62
CA THR A 67 -14.84 3.81 -8.70
C THR A 67 -15.77 3.54 -7.51
N ALA A 68 -15.26 3.67 -6.29
CA ALA A 68 -16.06 3.51 -5.09
C ALA A 68 -17.14 4.59 -5.02
N ASP A 69 -18.37 4.18 -4.74
CA ASP A 69 -19.47 5.12 -4.50
C ASP A 69 -19.33 5.79 -3.11
N ALA A 70 -19.97 6.95 -2.96
CA ALA A 70 -19.87 7.74 -1.74
C ALA A 70 -20.54 7.04 -0.52
N GLU A 71 -21.54 6.19 -0.76
CA GLU A 71 -22.26 5.48 0.29
C GLU A 71 -21.39 4.38 0.90
N LEU A 72 -20.68 3.62 0.08
CA LEU A 72 -19.71 2.62 0.46
C LEU A 72 -18.60 3.26 1.28
N LEU A 73 -18.06 4.40 0.83
CA LEU A 73 -17.03 5.13 1.57
C LEU A 73 -17.54 5.57 2.95
N ALA A 74 -18.74 6.15 3.02
CA ALA A 74 -19.35 6.54 4.30
C ALA A 74 -19.58 5.33 5.23
N ARG A 75 -19.99 4.18 4.68
CA ARG A 75 -20.12 2.93 5.44
C ARG A 75 -18.78 2.43 5.97
N MET A 76 -17.71 2.49 5.18
CA MET A 76 -16.37 2.10 5.63
C MET A 76 -15.88 3.03 6.73
N ASP A 77 -16.07 4.35 6.58
CA ASP A 77 -15.69 5.35 7.60
C ASP A 77 -16.42 5.09 8.94
N ALA A 78 -17.68 4.60 8.89
CA ALA A 78 -18.43 4.22 10.09
C ALA A 78 -18.00 2.90 10.73
N VAL A 79 -17.43 1.96 9.96
CA VAL A 79 -16.98 0.66 10.47
C VAL A 79 -15.56 0.74 11.04
N PHE A 80 -14.68 1.49 10.38
CA PHE A 80 -13.27 1.61 10.74
C PHE A 80 -13.01 2.85 11.60
N THR A 81 -13.71 2.94 12.74
CA THR A 81 -13.48 4.01 13.72
C THR A 81 -12.29 3.69 14.60
N ALA A 82 -11.54 4.73 15.00
CA ALA A 82 -10.50 4.57 16.01
C ALA A 82 -11.11 4.03 17.33
N PRO A 83 -10.47 3.03 17.97
CA PRO A 83 -10.80 2.66 19.34
C PRO A 83 -10.75 3.87 20.28
N ASN A 84 -11.48 3.80 21.38
CA ASN A 84 -11.41 4.81 22.43
C ASN A 84 -10.07 4.69 23.19
N TYR A 85 -9.00 5.16 22.57
CA TYR A 85 -7.67 5.17 23.18
C TYR A 85 -7.65 6.13 24.36
N ALA A 86 -7.12 5.67 25.50
CA ALA A 86 -6.83 6.56 26.62
C ALA A 86 -5.80 7.59 26.17
N GLN A 87 -6.09 8.87 26.43
CA GLN A 87 -5.07 9.90 26.33
C GLN A 87 -4.15 9.76 27.55
N LEU A 88 -2.93 9.29 27.29
CA LEU A 88 -1.88 9.21 28.29
C LEU A 88 -0.87 10.31 27.98
N ASP A 89 -0.40 10.98 29.03
CA ASP A 89 0.75 11.86 28.89
C ASP A 89 1.99 11.04 28.51
N ASN A 90 2.90 11.66 27.75
CA ASN A 90 4.19 11.04 27.47
C ASN A 90 4.93 10.82 28.78
N ALA A 91 5.17 9.55 29.13
CA ALA A 91 5.98 9.19 30.29
C ALA A 91 7.45 9.57 30.04
N ASP A 92 8.09 10.20 31.03
CA ASP A 92 9.54 10.35 31.04
C ASP A 92 10.18 9.02 31.43
N LEU A 93 10.76 8.34 30.43
CA LEU A 93 11.43 7.04 30.59
C LEU A 93 12.96 7.20 30.71
N SER A 94 13.48 8.42 30.90
CA SER A 94 14.93 8.70 30.91
C SER A 94 15.71 7.87 31.94
N GLU A 95 15.16 7.65 33.13
CA GLU A 95 15.78 6.79 34.15
C GLU A 95 15.76 5.30 33.77
N GLN A 96 14.71 4.84 33.07
CA GLN A 96 14.60 3.46 32.61
C GLN A 96 15.53 3.18 31.44
N PHE A 97 15.74 4.16 30.55
CA PHE A 97 16.77 4.10 29.51
C PHE A 97 18.19 4.03 30.07
N LYS A 98 18.46 4.66 31.23
CA LYS A 98 19.76 4.53 31.93
C LYS A 98 19.92 3.17 32.60
N ALA A 99 18.84 2.63 33.17
CA ALA A 99 18.85 1.36 33.90
C ALA A 99 18.94 0.14 32.96
N ASP A 100 18.35 0.21 31.77
CA ASP A 100 18.39 -0.85 30.75
C ASP A 100 18.83 -0.30 29.38
N PRO A 101 20.11 -0.44 29.02
CA PRO A 101 20.63 -0.02 27.72
C PRO A 101 20.04 -0.77 26.52
N ALA A 102 19.52 -1.98 26.70
CA ALA A 102 18.86 -2.71 25.62
C ALA A 102 17.47 -2.11 25.35
N PHE A 103 16.73 -1.74 26.40
CA PHE A 103 15.45 -1.05 26.28
C PHE A 103 15.60 0.34 25.63
N ALA A 104 16.71 1.04 25.87
CA ALA A 104 17.00 2.32 25.22
C ALA A 104 17.23 2.23 23.69
N ASN A 105 17.50 1.03 23.16
CA ASN A 105 17.81 0.79 21.74
C ASN A 105 16.71 0.01 20.99
N TRP A 106 15.57 -0.26 21.65
CA TRP A 106 14.42 -0.94 21.07
C TRP A 106 13.57 0.02 20.23
#